data_AF-A0A497FRW3-F1
#
_entry.id   AF-A0A497FRW3-F1
#
_cell.length_a   1.000
_cell.length_b   1.000
_cell.length_c   1.000
_cell.angle_alpha   90.00
_cell.angle_beta   90.00
_cell.angle_gamma   90.00
#
_symmetry.space_group_name_H-M   'P 1'
#
loop_
_entity.id
_entity.type
_entity.pdbx_description
1 polymer ?
#
loop_
_entity_poly.entity_id
_entity_poly.type
_entity_poly.pdbx_seq_one_letter_code
_entity_poly.pdbx_strand_id
1 'polypeptide(L)'
;MEKILYDTCSLIAKYRKGIRVLEGFTTILNVIEFPKALEVKKLMIIYPSTEDYRLAILLSKDLLKMGKPVPAVDITIAAVALNRNLVLETSDKHFKIIREINRELKLRLVDEYKCSCTDDFS
;
A
#
# COMPACT_ATOMS: atom_id res chain seq x y z
N MET A 1 -9.68 -15.71 6.92
CA MET A 1 -9.85 -14.26 6.71
C MET A 1 -8.68 -13.75 5.88
N GLU A 2 -8.95 -12.98 4.84
CA GLU A 2 -7.88 -12.32 4.07
C GLU A 2 -7.19 -11.27 4.94
N LYS A 3 -5.85 -11.27 4.93
CA LYS A 3 -5.04 -10.30 5.65
C LYS A 3 -4.78 -9.10 4.74
N ILE A 4 -5.10 -7.90 5.21
CA ILE A 4 -5.05 -6.67 4.42
C ILE A 4 -3.73 -5.93 4.69
N LEU A 5 -3.10 -5.43 3.63
CA LEU A 5 -2.01 -4.46 3.68
C LEU A 5 -2.55 -3.10 3.25
N TYR A 6 -2.53 -2.12 4.15
CA TYR A 6 -3.02 -0.77 3.90
C TYR A 6 -1.92 0.12 3.33
N ASP A 7 -2.19 0.63 2.13
CA ASP A 7 -1.40 1.67 1.49
C ASP A 7 -1.60 3.04 2.17
N THR A 8 -0.69 3.99 1.93
CA THR A 8 -0.72 5.33 2.54
C THR A 8 -2.05 6.04 2.26
N CYS A 9 -2.56 5.99 1.02
CA CYS A 9 -3.84 6.61 0.68
C CYS A 9 -5.02 6.02 1.48
N SER A 10 -5.02 4.70 1.71
CA SER A 10 -6.04 4.00 2.48
C SER A 10 -5.97 4.30 3.98
N LEU A 11 -4.75 4.47 4.51
CA LEU A 11 -4.53 4.89 5.89
C LEU A 11 -5.03 6.32 6.12
N ILE A 12 -4.67 7.26 5.25
CA ILE A 12 -5.11 8.67 5.33
C ILE A 12 -6.64 8.76 5.30
N ALA A 13 -7.25 8.03 4.37
CA ALA A 13 -8.69 7.90 4.22
C ALA A 13 -9.41 7.48 5.50
N LYS A 14 -8.96 6.38 6.11
CA LYS A 14 -9.53 5.87 7.37
C LYS A 14 -9.30 6.82 8.52
N TYR A 15 -8.10 7.38 8.59
CA TYR A 15 -7.73 8.34 9.63
C TYR A 15 -8.63 9.58 9.60
N ARG A 16 -8.93 10.12 8.41
CA ARG A 16 -9.86 11.24 8.22
C ARG A 16 -11.29 10.90 8.66
N LYS A 17 -11.73 9.64 8.54
CA LYS A 17 -13.03 9.15 9.05
C LYS A 17 -13.06 8.91 10.56
N GLY A 18 -12.02 9.29 11.30
CA GLY A 18 -11.93 9.03 12.73
C GLY A 18 -11.63 7.56 13.08
N ILE A 19 -11.33 6.70 12.11
CA ILE A 19 -10.95 5.31 12.39
C ILE A 19 -9.56 5.32 13.03
N ARG A 20 -9.49 4.80 14.26
CA ARG A 20 -8.25 4.69 15.05
C ARG A 20 -7.96 3.26 15.52
N VAL A 21 -8.78 2.29 15.12
CA VAL A 21 -8.57 0.87 15.37
C VAL A 21 -8.72 0.15 14.04
N LEU A 22 -7.68 -0.53 13.59
CA LEU A 22 -7.64 -1.19 12.29
C LEU A 22 -6.84 -2.48 12.39
N GLU A 23 -7.48 -3.61 12.15
CA GLU A 23 -6.80 -4.91 12.12
C GLU A 23 -6.23 -5.17 10.72
N GLY A 24 -4.91 -5.39 10.65
CA GLY A 24 -4.21 -5.65 9.40
C GLY A 24 -2.78 -5.18 9.47
N PHE A 25 -2.20 -4.93 8.31
CA PHE A 25 -0.80 -4.59 8.16
C PHE A 25 -0.64 -3.25 7.44
N THR A 26 0.48 -2.59 7.67
CA THR A 26 1.05 -1.59 6.77
C THR A 26 2.56 -1.82 6.66
N THR A 27 3.26 -1.10 5.78
CA THR A 27 4.73 -1.16 5.73
C THR A 27 5.34 0.01 6.50
N ILE A 28 6.60 -0.14 6.92
CA ILE A 28 7.36 1.00 7.48
C ILE A 28 7.48 2.16 6.47
N LEU A 29 7.48 1.88 5.16
CA LEU A 29 7.57 2.90 4.12
C LEU A 29 6.31 3.79 4.13
N ASN A 30 5.13 3.19 4.28
CA ASN A 30 3.87 3.92 4.39
C ASN A 30 3.80 4.73 5.69
N VAL A 31 4.40 4.22 6.77
CA VAL A 31 4.51 4.96 8.05
C VAL A 31 5.45 6.16 7.91
N ILE A 32 6.54 6.05 7.15
CA ILE A 32 7.43 7.18 6.87
C ILE A 32 6.68 8.29 6.09
N GLU A 33 5.85 7.91 5.13
CA GLU A 33 5.00 8.85 4.38
C GLU A 33 3.88 9.46 5.23
N PHE A 34 3.28 8.67 6.12
CA PHE A 34 2.19 9.09 7.00
C PHE A 34 2.41 8.67 8.46
N PRO A 35 3.22 9.41 9.23
CA PRO A 35 3.58 9.04 10.61
C PRO A 35 2.39 8.89 11.57
N LYS A 36 1.26 9.55 11.29
CA LYS A 36 0.00 9.41 12.05
C LYS A 36 -0.57 7.99 12.01
N ALA A 37 -0.11 7.12 11.10
CA ALA A 37 -0.44 5.69 11.11
C ALA A 37 -0.05 5.00 12.43
N LEU A 38 0.96 5.52 13.15
CA LEU A 38 1.38 5.01 14.46
C LEU A 38 0.30 5.19 15.55
N GLU A 39 -0.64 6.11 15.36
CA GLU A 39 -1.76 6.34 16.29
C GLU A 39 -2.89 5.30 16.09
N VAL A 40 -2.85 4.50 15.02
CA VAL A 40 -3.88 3.50 14.69
C VAL A 40 -3.60 2.20 15.44
N LYS A 41 -4.46 1.86 16.40
CA LYS A 41 -4.35 0.64 17.20
C LYS A 41 -4.60 -0.61 16.35
N LYS A 42 -3.94 -1.71 16.73
CA LYS A 42 -3.99 -3.04 16.08
C LYS A 42 -3.44 -3.10 14.65
N LEU A 43 -2.86 -2.00 14.15
CA LEU A 43 -2.18 -1.98 12.86
C LEU A 43 -0.74 -2.51 13.03
N MET A 44 -0.42 -3.62 12.39
CA MET A 44 0.93 -4.20 12.44
C MET A 44 1.83 -3.59 11.37
N ILE A 45 3.05 -3.22 11.73
CA ILE A 45 4.03 -2.64 10.79
C ILE A 45 4.94 -3.75 10.28
N ILE A 46 4.99 -3.91 8.95
CA ILE A 46 5.91 -4.80 8.26
C ILE A 46 7.14 -4.01 7.82
N TYR A 47 8.31 -4.52 8.20
CA TYR A 47 9.58 -4.10 7.65
C TYR A 47 9.90 -5.01 6.46
N PRO A 48 10.11 -4.47 5.24
CA PRO A 48 10.53 -5.26 4.10
C PRO A 48 11.78 -6.07 4.42
N SER A 49 11.72 -7.37 4.12
CA SER A 49 12.82 -8.30 4.25
C SER A 49 13.69 -8.28 2.99
N THR A 50 14.85 -8.93 3.05
CA THR A 50 15.70 -9.12 1.87
C THR A 50 14.95 -9.79 0.71
N GLU A 51 14.04 -10.75 0.99
CA GLU A 51 13.26 -11.40 -0.07
C GLU A 51 12.25 -10.46 -0.74
N ASP A 52 11.74 -9.48 0.01
CA ASP A 52 10.85 -8.45 -0.54
C ASP A 52 11.61 -7.56 -1.53
N TYR A 53 12.85 -7.17 -1.19
CA TYR A 53 13.71 -6.42 -2.10
C TYR A 53 14.15 -7.23 -3.32
N ARG A 54 14.45 -8.53 -3.16
CA ARG A 54 14.78 -9.40 -4.30
C ARG A 54 13.62 -9.50 -5.27
N LEU A 55 12.41 -9.73 -4.78
CA LEU A 55 11.21 -9.75 -5.62
C LEU A 55 10.95 -8.38 -6.26
N ALA A 56 11.15 -7.28 -5.53
CA ALA A 56 11.00 -5.93 -6.06
C ALA A 56 11.94 -5.66 -7.26
N ILE A 57 13.19 -6.13 -7.22
CA ILE A 57 14.12 -6.02 -8.35
C ILE A 57 13.60 -6.78 -9.58
N LEU A 58 13.05 -7.99 -9.39
CA LEU A 58 12.49 -8.79 -10.47
C LEU A 58 11.27 -8.09 -11.11
N LEU A 59 10.35 -7.60 -10.29
CA LEU A 59 9.19 -6.83 -10.75
C LEU A 59 9.62 -5.57 -11.50
N SER A 60 10.59 -4.82 -10.96
CA SER A 60 11.13 -3.60 -11.59
C SER A 60 11.72 -3.87 -12.97
N LYS A 61 12.49 -4.96 -13.11
CA LYS A 61 13.05 -5.40 -14.39
C LYS A 61 11.96 -5.69 -15.42
N ASP A 62 10.86 -6.34 -15.01
CA ASP A 62 9.78 -6.69 -15.93
C ASP A 62 8.91 -5.48 -16.29
N LEU A 63 8.66 -4.58 -15.35
CA LEU A 63 8.03 -3.28 -15.60
C LEU A 63 8.83 -2.43 -16.62
N LEU A 64 10.16 -2.43 -16.50
CA LEU A 64 11.04 -1.73 -17.43
C LEU A 64 10.94 -2.30 -18.85
N LYS A 65 10.93 -3.63 -19.02
CA LYS A 65 10.75 -4.27 -20.33
C LYS A 65 9.42 -3.91 -21.00
N MET A 66 8.37 -3.67 -20.20
CA MET A 66 7.06 -3.26 -20.70
C MET A 66 6.92 -1.76 -20.94
N GLY A 67 7.96 -0.96 -20.66
CA GLY A 67 7.91 0.49 -20.78
C GLY A 67 6.98 1.16 -19.77
N LYS A 68 6.71 0.52 -18.63
CA LYS A 68 5.82 1.02 -17.57
C LYS A 68 6.56 1.14 -16.23
N PRO A 69 7.55 2.04 -16.10
CA PRO A 69 8.25 2.21 -14.83
C PRO A 69 7.29 2.68 -13.72
N VAL A 70 7.47 2.14 -12.52
CA VAL A 70 6.70 2.46 -11.30
C VAL A 70 7.70 2.85 -10.20
N PRO A 71 7.35 3.73 -9.25
CA PRO A 71 8.24 4.07 -8.14
C PRO A 71 8.74 2.85 -7.36
N ALA A 72 10.00 2.87 -6.94
CA ALA A 72 10.63 1.74 -6.26
C ALA A 72 9.94 1.38 -4.92
N VAL A 73 9.39 2.37 -4.23
CA VAL A 73 8.62 2.18 -2.98
C VAL A 73 7.35 1.38 -3.25
N ASP A 74 6.57 1.75 -4.26
CA ASP A 74 5.35 1.01 -4.66
C ASP A 74 5.67 -0.42 -5.08
N ILE A 75 6.76 -0.62 -5.83
CA ILE A 75 7.22 -1.97 -6.21
C ILE A 75 7.59 -2.78 -4.95
N THR A 76 8.24 -2.16 -3.97
CA THR A 76 8.61 -2.81 -2.70
C THR A 76 7.37 -3.19 -1.88
N ILE A 77 6.37 -2.30 -1.80
CA ILE A 77 5.10 -2.58 -1.11
C ILE A 77 4.35 -3.73 -1.79
N ALA A 78 4.31 -3.76 -3.12
CA ALA A 78 3.72 -4.85 -3.88
C ALA A 78 4.44 -6.19 -3.64
N ALA A 79 5.77 -6.18 -3.56
CA ALA A 79 6.56 -7.36 -3.23
C ALA A 79 6.27 -7.87 -1.81
N VAL A 80 6.13 -6.97 -0.83
CA VAL A 80 5.71 -7.33 0.54
C VAL A 80 4.34 -8.02 0.54
N ALA A 81 3.39 -7.50 -0.24
CA ALA A 81 2.06 -8.08 -0.36
C ALA A 81 2.10 -9.48 -0.99
N LEU A 82 2.86 -9.65 -2.08
CA LEU A 82 3.01 -10.93 -2.79
C LEU A 82 3.64 -12.01 -1.89
N ASN A 83 4.79 -11.73 -1.28
CA ASN A 83 5.52 -12.69 -0.45
C ASN A 83 4.73 -13.18 0.77
N ARG A 84 3.73 -12.42 1.21
CA ARG A 84 2.88 -12.75 2.38
C ARG A 84 1.43 -13.05 1.99
N ASN A 85 1.12 -13.13 0.70
CA ASN A 85 -0.22 -13.38 0.18
C ASN A 85 -1.29 -12.42 0.78
N LEU A 86 -0.93 -11.14 0.92
CA LEU A 86 -1.78 -10.09 1.47
C LEU A 86 -2.62 -9.44 0.38
N VAL A 87 -3.79 -8.94 0.76
CA VAL A 87 -4.60 -8.07 -0.10
C VAL A 87 -4.15 -6.63 0.10
N LEU A 88 -3.56 -6.03 -0.92
CA LEU A 88 -3.16 -4.62 -0.89
C LEU A 88 -4.38 -3.73 -1.16
N GLU A 89 -4.73 -2.91 -0.18
CA GLU A 89 -5.83 -1.96 -0.29
C GLU A 89 -5.31 -0.56 -0.62
N THR A 90 -5.66 -0.05 -1.80
CA THR A 90 -5.08 1.17 -2.39
C THR A 90 -6.04 1.82 -3.40
N SER A 91 -5.85 3.11 -3.65
CA SER A 91 -6.44 3.84 -4.78
C SER A 91 -5.42 4.09 -5.91
N ASP A 92 -4.13 3.79 -5.70
CA ASP A 92 -3.07 4.11 -6.63
C ASP A 92 -3.09 3.17 -7.86
N LYS A 93 -3.05 3.80 -9.05
CA LYS A 93 -2.96 3.11 -10.34
C LYS A 93 -1.67 2.33 -10.53
N HIS A 94 -0.58 2.69 -9.84
CA HIS A 94 0.71 1.99 -9.90
C HIS A 94 0.56 0.50 -9.60
N PHE A 95 -0.22 0.14 -8.59
CA PHE A 95 -0.43 -1.26 -8.24
C PHE A 95 -1.26 -2.03 -9.28
N LYS A 96 -2.13 -1.34 -10.04
CA LYS A 96 -2.83 -1.97 -11.18
C LYS A 96 -1.85 -2.37 -12.26
N ILE A 97 -0.86 -1.52 -12.56
CA ILE A 97 0.22 -1.81 -13.50
C ILE A 97 1.04 -3.00 -13.02
N ILE A 98 1.40 -3.07 -11.73
CA ILE A 98 2.13 -4.21 -11.17
C ILE A 98 1.30 -5.50 -11.25
N ARG A 99 -0.01 -5.44 -11.05
CA ARG A 99 -0.90 -6.60 -11.20
C ARG A 99 -0.98 -7.11 -12.65
N GLU A 100 -0.73 -6.27 -13.65
CA GLU A 100 -0.65 -6.73 -15.04
C GLU A 100 0.54 -7.67 -15.26
N ILE A 101 1.66 -7.43 -14.58
CA ILE A 101 2.87 -8.28 -14.66
C ILE A 101 2.80 -9.49 -13.74
N ASN A 102 2.15 -9.36 -12.57
CA ASN A 102 1.97 -10.46 -11.64
C ASN A 102 0.50 -10.53 -11.16
N ARG A 103 -0.24 -11.48 -11.73
CA ARG A 103 -1.68 -11.68 -11.46
C ARG A 103 -1.98 -12.19 -10.06
N GLU A 104 -0.98 -12.67 -9.32
CA GLU A 104 -1.13 -13.10 -7.93
C GLU A 104 -1.25 -11.90 -6.97
N LEU A 105 -0.91 -10.68 -7.41
CA LEU A 105 -1.07 -9.48 -6.61
C LEU A 105 -2.56 -9.20 -6.39
N LYS A 106 -3.02 -9.47 -5.17
CA LYS A 106 -4.40 -9.22 -4.74
C LYS A 106 -4.57 -7.75 -4.40
N LEU A 107 -5.51 -7.09 -5.09
CA LEU A 107 -5.83 -5.68 -4.87
C LEU A 107 -7.26 -5.52 -4.40
N ARG A 108 -7.44 -4.66 -3.41
CA ARG A 108 -8.73 -4.08 -3.06
C ARG A 108 -8.69 -2.60 -3.38
N LEU A 109 -9.40 -2.20 -4.44
CA LEU A 109 -9.44 -0.81 -4.86
C LEU A 109 -10.38 -0.04 -3.94
N VAL A 110 -9.93 1.12 -3.45
CA VAL A 110 -10.76 2.09 -2.75
C VAL A 110 -10.87 3.35 -3.59
N ASP A 111 -12.02 4.03 -3.53
CA ASP A 111 -12.22 5.27 -4.27
C ASP A 111 -11.25 6.36 -3.78
N GLU A 112 -10.70 7.12 -4.72
CA GLU A 112 -9.99 8.35 -4.37
C GLU A 112 -10.95 9.27 -3.63
N TYR A 113 -10.53 9.71 -2.44
CA TYR A 113 -11.32 10.68 -1.69
C TYR A 113 -11.30 11.99 -2.47
N LYS A 114 -12.42 12.34 -3.10
CA LYS A 114 -12.69 13.73 -3.44
C LYS A 114 -12.61 14.51 -2.14
N CYS A 115 -11.63 15.40 -2.06
CA CYS A 115 -11.52 16.37 -0.99
C CYS A 115 -12.77 17.25 -1.07
N SER A 116 -13.82 16.94 -0.32
CA SER A 116 -14.79 17.96 0.06
C SER A 116 -14.08 18.79 1.12
N CYS A 117 -13.40 19.84 0.68
CA CYS A 117 -13.08 20.94 1.57
C CYS A 117 -14.42 21.48 2.06
N THR A 118 -14.80 21.09 3.27
CA THR A 118 -15.68 21.87 4.13
C THR A 118 -14.99 21.84 5.48
N ASP A 119 -14.31 22.96 5.73
CA ASP A 119 -14.22 23.68 7.00
C ASP A 119 -14.08 22.82 8.26
N ASP A 120 -12.92 22.96 8.93
CA ASP A 120 -12.81 23.12 10.38
C ASP A 120 -11.32 23.31 10.74
N PHE A 121 -10.79 24.44 10.29
CA PHE A 121 -9.74 25.15 11.02
C PHE A 121 -10.33 26.49 11.45
N SER A 122 -11.03 26.47 12.58
CA SER A 122 -11.31 27.64 13.42
C SER A 122 -11.48 27.19 14.86
#